data_AF-A0A1V6UJT7-F1
#
_entry.id   AF-A0A1V6UJT7-F1
#
_cell.length_a   1.000
_cell.length_b   1.000
_cell.length_c   1.000
_cell.angle_alpha   90.00
_cell.angle_beta   90.00
_cell.angle_gamma   90.00
#
_symmetry.space_group_name_H-M   'P 1'
#
loop_
_entity.id
_entity.type
_entity.pdbx_description
1 polymer ?
#
loop_
_entity_poly.entity_id
_entity_poly.type
_entity_poly.pdbx_seq_one_letter_code
_entity_poly.pdbx_strand_id
1 'polypeptide(L)'
;MSQAQKTDYTRWRMRDEDGNYTWHYLDDDEAVPKWPQTLADKYYLGLPLGSSRTSSSDFSESVSNCLAFFSKQQLPPGTWGCEYGGPMFLLPGVVIAWVVTDTHIPPVYATEIINCLVSRANPVDGGWGLHIGGDSTVFGTSLN
;
A
#
# COMPACT_ATOMS: atom_id res chain seq x y z
N MET A 1 21.05 10.73 -5.18
CA MET A 1 19.86 9.86 -5.02
C MET A 1 18.86 10.31 -6.07
N SER A 2 18.46 9.44 -7.01
CA SER A 2 17.42 9.79 -7.98
C SER A 2 16.13 10.09 -7.21
N GLN A 3 15.39 11.10 -7.64
CA GLN A 3 14.05 11.36 -7.11
C GLN A 3 13.23 10.08 -7.30
N ALA A 4 12.62 9.56 -6.23
CA ALA A 4 11.75 8.39 -6.30
C ALA A 4 10.67 8.65 -7.36
N GLN A 5 10.68 7.88 -8.46
CA GLN A 5 9.61 7.94 -9.43
C GLN A 5 8.33 7.52 -8.72
N LYS A 6 7.29 8.33 -8.80
CA LYS A 6 6.01 8.05 -8.15
C LYS A 6 4.96 7.78 -9.20
N THR A 7 4.24 6.67 -9.08
CA THR A 7 3.06 6.42 -9.92
C THR A 7 1.93 7.37 -9.57
N ASP A 8 0.98 7.56 -10.49
CA ASP A 8 -0.23 8.33 -10.18
C ASP A 8 -1.16 7.49 -9.29
N TYR A 9 -1.20 7.83 -8.00
CA TYR A 9 -2.02 7.10 -7.02
C TYR A 9 -3.52 7.16 -7.33
N THR A 10 -3.98 8.13 -8.12
CA THR A 10 -5.39 8.22 -8.53
C THR A 10 -5.79 7.13 -9.54
N ARG A 11 -4.81 6.42 -10.13
CA ARG A 11 -5.02 5.33 -11.09
C ARG A 11 -4.98 3.93 -10.49
N TRP A 12 -4.62 3.79 -9.21
CA TRP A 12 -4.64 2.50 -8.53
C TRP A 12 -6.05 2.13 -8.03
N ARG A 13 -6.39 0.84 -8.13
CA ARG A 13 -7.64 0.23 -7.61
C ARG A 13 -7.33 -1.03 -6.82
N MET A 14 -7.92 -1.14 -5.64
CA MET A 14 -7.99 -2.40 -4.91
C MET A 14 -9.21 -3.17 -5.41
N ARG A 15 -8.99 -4.42 -5.81
CA ARG A 15 -10.04 -5.38 -6.08
C ARG A 15 -10.08 -6.40 -4.95
N ASP A 16 -11.28 -6.70 -4.50
CA ASP A 16 -11.59 -7.83 -3.62
C ASP A 16 -12.50 -8.80 -4.38
N GLU A 17 -12.00 -10.01 -4.61
CA GLU A 17 -12.76 -11.14 -5.13
C GLU A 17 -12.79 -12.20 -4.02
N ASP A 18 -13.87 -12.22 -3.23
CA ASP A 18 -14.10 -13.18 -2.13
C ASP A 18 -12.93 -13.32 -1.12
N GLY A 19 -12.30 -12.19 -0.77
CA GLY A 19 -11.16 -12.11 0.16
C GLY A 19 -9.79 -12.12 -0.54
N ASN A 20 -9.74 -12.27 -1.87
CA ASN A 20 -8.51 -12.14 -2.63
C ASN A 20 -8.25 -10.67 -3.01
N TYR A 21 -7.33 -10.02 -2.31
CA TYR A 21 -6.97 -8.63 -2.54
C TYR A 21 -5.89 -8.49 -3.61
N THR A 22 -6.19 -7.74 -4.66
CA THR A 22 -5.23 -7.39 -5.70
C THR A 22 -5.26 -5.90 -6.02
N TRP A 23 -4.09 -5.32 -6.25
CA TRP A 23 -3.96 -3.94 -6.71
C TRP A 23 -3.82 -3.92 -8.23
N HIS A 24 -4.50 -2.98 -8.88
CA HIS A 24 -4.51 -2.80 -10.33
C HIS A 24 -4.21 -1.34 -10.67
N TYR A 25 -3.28 -1.11 -11.59
CA TYR A 25 -3.01 0.23 -12.13
C TYR A 25 -3.77 0.42 -13.44
N LEU A 26 -4.50 1.53 -13.57
CA LEU A 26 -5.25 1.86 -14.77
C LEU A 26 -4.42 2.74 -15.71
N ASP A 27 -3.71 2.12 -16.65
CA ASP A 27 -2.90 2.83 -17.65
C ASP A 27 -3.75 3.59 -18.68
N ASP A 28 -4.94 3.10 -18.98
CA ASP A 28 -5.86 3.65 -19.99
C ASP A 28 -6.80 4.72 -19.39
N ASP A 29 -6.81 5.91 -20.01
CA ASP A 29 -7.69 7.01 -19.64
C ASP A 29 -9.18 6.66 -19.79
N GLU A 30 -9.53 5.74 -20.70
CA GLU A 30 -10.91 5.29 -20.84
C GLU A 30 -11.34 4.33 -19.72
N ALA A 31 -10.39 3.67 -19.04
CA ALA A 31 -10.68 2.75 -17.96
C ALA A 31 -10.95 3.47 -16.64
N VAL A 32 -10.32 4.63 -16.41
CA VAL A 32 -10.47 5.44 -15.19
C VAL A 32 -11.93 5.79 -14.86
N PRO A 33 -12.76 6.31 -15.80
CA PRO A 33 -14.16 6.60 -15.51
C PRO A 33 -15.03 5.34 -15.37
N LYS A 34 -14.62 4.21 -15.96
CA LYS A 34 -15.35 2.92 -15.90
C LYS A 34 -15.16 2.23 -14.54
N TRP A 35 -14.05 2.48 -13.86
CA TRP A 35 -13.76 1.99 -12.52
C TRP A 35 -13.29 3.16 -11.63
N PRO A 36 -14.20 3.94 -11.03
CA PRO A 36 -13.83 5.07 -10.17
C PRO A 36 -13.19 4.62 -8.84
N GLN A 37 -12.35 5.47 -8.23
CA GLN A 37 -11.81 5.19 -6.90
C GLN A 37 -12.90 5.26 -5.83
N THR A 38 -12.95 4.22 -5.01
CA THR A 38 -13.72 4.16 -3.77
C THR A 38 -13.04 4.94 -2.64
N LEU A 39 -13.74 5.12 -1.51
CA LEU A 39 -13.12 5.66 -0.31
C LEU A 39 -12.06 4.71 0.28
N ALA A 40 -12.25 3.40 0.11
CA ALA A 40 -11.27 2.39 0.52
C ALA A 40 -9.97 2.54 -0.28
N ASP A 41 -10.04 2.66 -1.62
CA ASP A 41 -8.87 2.89 -2.48
C ASP A 41 -8.06 4.09 -1.98
N LYS A 42 -8.75 5.22 -1.78
CA LYS A 42 -8.12 6.46 -1.31
C LYS A 42 -7.51 6.30 0.07
N TYR A 43 -8.19 5.61 0.99
CA TYR A 43 -7.71 5.38 2.34
C TYR A 43 -6.40 4.59 2.35
N TYR A 44 -6.35 3.45 1.66
CA TYR A 44 -5.14 2.61 1.64
C TYR A 44 -3.98 3.21 0.84
N LEU A 45 -4.27 4.10 -0.12
CA LEU A 45 -3.25 4.85 -0.87
C LEU A 45 -2.80 6.15 -0.19
N GLY A 46 -3.38 6.50 0.97
CA GLY A 46 -3.10 7.76 1.67
C GLY A 46 -3.54 9.02 0.91
N LEU A 47 -4.53 8.89 0.02
CA LEU A 47 -5.12 10.01 -0.72
C LEU A 47 -6.14 10.79 0.13
N PRO A 48 -6.38 12.07 -0.17
CA PRO A 48 -7.40 12.86 0.52
C PRO A 48 -8.79 12.24 0.45
N LEU A 49 -9.43 12.02 1.59
CA LEU A 49 -10.75 11.41 1.70
C LEU A 49 -11.90 12.41 1.56
N GLY A 50 -11.62 13.72 1.66
CA GLY A 50 -12.61 14.79 1.56
C GLY A 50 -13.58 14.92 2.74
N SER A 51 -13.66 13.93 3.65
CA SER A 51 -14.47 14.02 4.87
C SER A 51 -13.74 14.77 5.99
N SER A 52 -14.40 15.74 6.63
CA SER A 52 -13.92 16.30 7.90
C SER A 52 -13.95 15.21 8.97
N ARG A 53 -12.83 15.00 9.67
CA ARG A 53 -12.82 14.18 10.88
C ARG A 53 -13.64 14.90 11.93
N THR A 54 -14.74 14.29 12.38
CA THR A 54 -15.55 14.81 13.49
C THR A 54 -14.99 14.26 14.79
N SER A 55 -14.35 15.13 15.58
CA SER A 55 -13.94 14.79 16.95
C SER A 55 -15.03 15.19 17.93
N SER A 56 -15.41 14.27 18.81
CA SER A 56 -16.27 14.56 19.96
C SER A 56 -15.57 14.17 21.25
N SER A 57 -15.89 14.86 22.34
CA SER A 57 -15.49 14.45 23.70
C SER A 57 -16.49 13.49 24.34
N ASP A 58 -17.67 13.32 23.74
CA ASP A 58 -18.66 12.33 24.16
C ASP A 58 -18.25 10.93 23.66
N PHE A 59 -18.28 9.95 24.57
CA PHE A 59 -17.88 8.57 24.26
C PHE A 59 -18.76 7.92 23.18
N SER A 60 -20.08 8.07 23.30
CA SER A 60 -21.04 7.42 22.40
C SER A 60 -20.98 8.02 21.00
N GLU A 61 -20.84 9.35 20.93
CA GLU A 61 -20.63 10.05 19.67
C GLU A 61 -19.30 9.68 19.03
N SER A 62 -18.23 9.56 19.83
CA SER A 62 -16.91 9.11 19.33
C SER A 62 -16.97 7.72 18.72
N VAL A 63 -17.65 6.77 19.38
CA VAL A 63 -17.84 5.41 18.84
C VAL A 63 -18.66 5.45 17.55
N SER A 64 -19.74 6.23 17.51
CA SER A 64 -20.59 6.36 16.33
C SER A 64 -19.83 6.96 15.14
N ASN A 65 -19.02 8.00 15.38
CA ASN A 65 -18.16 8.62 14.37
C ASN A 65 -17.10 7.65 13.85
N CYS A 66 -16.49 6.85 14.75
CA CYS A 66 -15.50 5.84 14.37
C CYS A 66 -16.12 4.74 13.48
N LEU A 67 -17.28 4.20 13.88
CA LEU A 67 -17.98 3.17 13.10
C LEU A 67 -18.46 3.70 11.75
N ALA A 68 -18.97 4.95 11.71
CA ALA A 68 -19.38 5.61 10.48
C ALA A 68 -18.20 5.92 9.54
N PHE A 69 -17.00 6.13 10.10
CA PHE A 69 -15.78 6.23 9.31
C PHE A 69 -15.37 4.86 8.77
N PHE A 70 -15.19 3.88 9.67
CA PHE A 70 -14.66 2.55 9.36
C PHE A 70 -15.55 1.75 8.39
N SER A 71 -16.87 1.93 8.44
CA SER A 71 -17.81 1.29 7.50
C SER A 71 -17.59 1.75 6.06
N LYS A 72 -17.06 2.96 5.83
CA LYS A 72 -16.76 3.48 4.49
C LYS A 72 -15.52 2.84 3.87
N GLN A 73 -14.73 2.08 4.63
CA GLN A 73 -13.57 1.32 4.14
C GLN A 73 -13.92 -0.14 3.81
N GLN A 74 -15.17 -0.57 4.05
CA GLN A 74 -15.61 -1.91 3.68
C GLN A 74 -15.60 -2.08 2.16
N LEU A 75 -15.04 -3.19 1.68
CA LEU A 75 -14.97 -3.55 0.26
C LEU A 75 -16.28 -4.20 -0.20
N PRO A 76 -16.58 -4.26 -1.51
CA PRO A 76 -17.88 -4.72 -2.01
C PRO A 76 -18.32 -6.11 -1.50
N PRO A 77 -17.44 -7.11 -1.34
CA PRO A 77 -17.79 -8.41 -0.75
C PRO A 77 -18.05 -8.40 0.76
N GLY A 78 -17.84 -7.26 1.44
CA GLY A 78 -18.06 -7.10 2.88
C GLY A 78 -16.81 -7.23 3.74
N THR A 79 -15.63 -7.37 3.12
CA THR A 79 -14.34 -7.47 3.83
C THR A 79 -13.72 -6.09 4.10
N TRP A 80 -12.60 -6.06 4.84
CA TRP A 80 -11.77 -4.87 5.00
C TRP A 80 -10.36 -5.18 4.54
N GLY A 81 -9.83 -4.30 3.67
CA GLY A 81 -8.44 -4.33 3.28
C GLY A 81 -7.50 -4.17 4.48
N CYS A 82 -6.25 -4.58 4.31
CA CYS A 82 -5.25 -4.53 5.38
C CYS A 82 -3.87 -4.30 4.77
N GLU A 83 -3.13 -3.33 5.32
CA GLU A 83 -1.67 -3.36 5.20
C GLU A 83 -1.19 -4.38 6.22
N TYR A 84 -0.75 -5.53 5.71
CA TYR A 84 -0.28 -6.65 6.51
C TYR A 84 1.21 -6.88 6.25
N GLY A 85 1.96 -5.78 6.23
CA GLY A 85 3.39 -5.77 6.03
C GLY A 85 4.16 -5.98 7.33
N GLY A 86 5.45 -5.63 7.31
CA GLY A 86 6.31 -5.66 8.49
C GLY A 86 7.62 -6.41 8.24
N PRO A 87 7.59 -7.69 7.86
CA PRO A 87 8.80 -8.45 7.56
C PRO A 87 9.54 -7.91 6.32
N MET A 88 10.85 -7.66 6.45
CA MET A 88 11.70 -7.11 5.38
C MET A 88 12.46 -8.20 4.61
N PHE A 89 12.02 -9.46 4.67
CA PHE A 89 12.67 -10.60 4.00
C PHE A 89 11.74 -11.37 3.05
N LEU A 90 10.47 -10.95 2.94
CA LEU A 90 9.50 -11.59 2.04
C LEU A 90 9.66 -11.11 0.60
N LEU A 91 9.65 -9.79 0.40
CA LEU A 91 9.73 -9.17 -0.93
C LEU A 91 11.02 -9.51 -1.67
N PRO A 92 12.22 -9.50 -1.05
CA PRO A 92 13.45 -9.94 -1.70
C PRO A 92 13.36 -11.34 -2.30
N GLY A 93 12.77 -12.31 -1.58
CA GLY A 93 12.60 -13.67 -2.08
C GLY A 93 11.74 -13.74 -3.34
N VAL A 94 10.65 -12.96 -3.39
CA VAL A 94 9.76 -12.87 -4.56
C VAL A 94 10.49 -12.24 -5.75
N VAL A 95 11.21 -11.13 -5.53
CA VAL A 95 11.95 -10.44 -6.60
C VAL A 95 13.07 -11.31 -7.17
N ILE A 96 13.84 -11.99 -6.30
CA ILE A 96 14.89 -12.93 -6.75
C ILE A 96 14.25 -14.05 -7.60
N ALA A 97 13.13 -14.62 -7.15
CA ALA A 97 12.43 -15.64 -7.92
C ALA A 97 12.04 -15.12 -9.30
N TRP A 98 11.38 -13.95 -9.39
CA TRP A 98 11.00 -13.33 -10.67
C TRP A 98 12.18 -13.10 -11.61
N VAL A 99 13.32 -12.64 -11.09
CA VAL A 99 14.53 -12.43 -11.90
C VAL A 99 15.08 -13.76 -12.42
N VAL A 100 15.19 -14.78 -11.56
CA VAL A 100 15.71 -16.09 -11.95
C VAL A 100 14.80 -16.79 -12.96
N THR A 101 13.48 -16.61 -12.85
CA THR A 101 12.49 -17.23 -13.74
C THR A 101 12.12 -16.36 -14.96
N ASP A 102 12.82 -15.25 -15.19
CA ASP A 102 12.52 -14.27 -16.26
C ASP A 102 11.03 -13.87 -16.31
N THR A 103 10.44 -13.72 -15.13
CA THR A 103 9.03 -13.35 -15.00
C THR A 103 8.89 -11.85 -15.18
N HIS A 104 8.00 -11.45 -16.10
CA HIS A 104 7.74 -10.04 -16.34
C HIS A 104 7.20 -9.34 -15.08
N ILE A 105 7.91 -8.29 -14.64
CA ILE A 105 7.48 -7.41 -13.56
C ILE A 105 6.96 -6.12 -14.21
N PRO A 106 5.67 -5.79 -14.09
CA PRO A 106 5.16 -4.58 -14.72
C PRO A 106 5.83 -3.33 -14.11
N PRO A 107 6.24 -2.34 -14.92
CA PRO A 107 7.05 -1.21 -14.45
C PRO A 107 6.45 -0.42 -13.28
N VAL A 108 5.12 -0.28 -13.24
CA VAL A 108 4.41 0.43 -12.17
C VAL A 108 4.51 -0.29 -10.82
N TYR A 109 4.53 -1.63 -10.81
CA TYR A 109 4.72 -2.41 -9.58
C TYR A 109 6.18 -2.37 -9.15
N ALA A 110 7.12 -2.49 -10.09
CA ALA A 110 8.54 -2.33 -9.79
C ALA A 110 8.83 -0.96 -9.15
N THR A 111 8.21 0.10 -9.68
CA THR A 111 8.33 1.47 -9.16
C THR A 111 7.85 1.56 -7.71
N GLU A 112 6.65 1.05 -7.39
CA GLU A 112 6.13 1.11 -6.02
C GLU A 112 6.83 0.13 -5.05
N ILE A 113 7.35 -0.99 -5.55
CA ILE A 113 8.25 -1.88 -4.78
C ILE A 113 9.53 -1.13 -4.37
N ILE A 114 10.16 -0.41 -5.31
CA ILE A 114 11.35 0.40 -5.02
C ILE A 114 10.99 1.50 -4.01
N ASN A 115 9.88 2.22 -4.20
CA ASN A 115 9.43 3.25 -3.27
C ASN A 115 9.16 2.67 -1.87
N CYS A 116 8.58 1.48 -1.80
CA CYS A 116 8.33 0.74 -0.56
C CYS A 116 9.62 0.43 0.20
N LEU A 117 10.67 -0.03 -0.50
CA LEU A 117 11.98 -0.32 0.09
C LEU A 117 12.70 0.96 0.53
N VAL A 118 12.79 1.95 -0.37
CA VAL A 118 13.50 3.22 -0.11
C VAL A 118 12.86 3.98 1.05
N SER A 119 11.54 4.01 1.17
CA SER A 119 10.84 4.68 2.28
C SER A 119 11.07 4.02 3.65
N ARG A 120 11.62 2.79 3.67
CA ARG A 120 11.91 2.02 4.88
C ARG A 120 13.41 1.92 5.18
N ALA A 121 14.28 2.52 4.35
CA ALA A 121 15.70 2.59 4.64
C ALA A 121 15.95 3.40 5.92
N ASN A 122 16.86 2.92 6.76
CA ASN A 122 17.26 3.65 7.95
C ASN A 122 17.81 5.04 7.56
N PRO A 123 17.35 6.13 8.20
CA PRO A 123 17.71 7.48 7.77
C PRO A 123 19.17 7.86 8.06
N VAL A 124 19.86 7.12 8.93
CA VAL A 124 21.25 7.39 9.34
C VAL A 124 22.25 6.57 8.54
N ASP A 125 22.06 5.25 8.48
CA ASP A 125 23.01 4.32 7.84
C ASP A 125 22.54 3.76 6.48
N GLY A 126 21.27 3.99 6.11
CA GLY A 126 20.69 3.53 4.85
C GLY A 126 20.36 2.03 4.79
N GLY A 127 20.53 1.29 5.88
CA GLY A 127 20.29 -0.15 5.94
C GLY A 127 18.84 -0.55 6.23
N TRP A 128 18.60 -1.86 6.27
CA TRP A 128 17.31 -2.47 6.64
C TRP A 128 17.48 -3.53 7.72
N GLY A 129 16.50 -3.59 8.62
CA GLY A 129 16.39 -4.61 9.65
C GLY A 129 15.64 -5.87 9.21
N LEU A 130 15.36 -6.76 10.17
CA LEU A 130 14.54 -7.96 9.93
C LEU A 130 13.06 -7.61 9.66
N HIS A 131 12.60 -6.48 10.20
CA HIS A 131 11.27 -5.92 10.02
C HIS A 131 11.34 -4.38 10.01
N ILE A 132 10.26 -3.70 9.61
CA ILE A 132 10.18 -2.23 9.40
C ILE A 132 10.60 -1.34 10.58
N GLY A 133 10.65 -1.88 11.80
CA GLY A 133 11.01 -1.14 13.02
C GLY A 133 12.28 -1.67 13.70
N GLY A 134 13.02 -2.56 13.03
CA GLY A 134 14.26 -3.12 13.56
C GLY A 134 15.47 -2.31 13.13
N ASP A 135 16.56 -2.43 13.90
CA ASP A 135 17.87 -1.87 13.54
C ASP A 135 18.41 -2.51 12.25
N SER A 136 19.28 -1.78 11.54
CA SER A 136 19.94 -2.26 10.34
C SER A 136 20.76 -3.53 10.63
N THR A 137 20.56 -4.56 9.80
CA THR A 137 21.27 -5.85 9.92
C THR A 137 21.92 -6.22 8.59
N VAL A 138 22.95 -7.07 8.63
CA VAL A 138 23.55 -7.62 7.40
C VAL A 138 22.50 -8.33 6.56
N PHE A 139 21.61 -9.11 7.18
CA PHE A 139 20.57 -9.85 6.47
C PHE A 139 19.57 -8.92 5.76
N GLY A 140 18.98 -7.98 6.49
CA GLY A 140 18.03 -7.03 5.88
C GLY A 140 18.68 -6.14 4.83
N THR A 141 19.89 -5.63 5.11
CA THR A 141 20.59 -4.71 4.20
C THR A 141 21.13 -5.38 2.94
N SER A 142 21.49 -6.66 3.00
CA SER A 142 21.99 -7.38 1.81
C SER A 142 20.86 -7.82 0.88
N LEU A 143 19.64 -7.96 1.41
CA LEU A 143 18.49 -8.47 0.65
C LEU A 143 17.62 -7.38 0.01
N ASN A 144 17.59 -6.17 0.58
CA ASN A 144 16.74 -5.06 0.13
C ASN A 144 17.55 -3.98 -0.59
#